data_AF-A0A7C0WVF9-F1
#
_entry.id   AF-A0A7C0WVF9-F1
#
_cell.length_a   1.000
_cell.length_b   1.000
_cell.length_c   1.000
_cell.angle_alpha   90.00
_cell.angle_beta   90.00
_cell.angle_gamma   90.00
#
_symmetry.space_group_name_H-M   'P 1'
#
loop_
_entity.id
_entity.type
_entity.pdbx_description
1 polymer ?
#
loop_
_entity_poly.entity_id
_entity_poly.type
_entity_poly.pdbx_seq_one_letter_code
_entity_poly.pdbx_strand_id
1 'polypeptide(L)'
;DISFIVRGYVKDFEYVVYDPVLESKNGYKLMDNENLSYIKSEFIKDIFLITPNIREAEILTGRKILTKEDIKETCKVLHDMGAKNVLITGGDLNSVDILYNGSKFFEYRSEKIKKTVHGTGCTFSSAIAANLAKGNTLERSIEISKKYITEGIKNSVKCGKGYEVIDHLYRLKKESERYCVLKDLERAFYMLKNENIYDFIPEVQSNLVFSLKDAENIEDVAGFPGRIIKVDKKIEILGFPDFNASRHMASLVLTVTKYNREIRSAMNIKYSEEIIKACKNLNYTVSYIDRKNEPEEIRKREGESLKWEIDETFKKTGKIPDVLYDLGDIGKEAMVRVFGKTPEDVAEKIIKIHRLLEEVQ
;
A
#
# COMPACT_ATOMS: atom_id res chain seq x y z
N ASP A 1 29.99 -29.96 7.80
CA ASP A 1 28.69 -29.27 7.86
C ASP A 1 28.89 -27.76 7.88
N ILE A 2 28.03 -27.01 7.19
CA ILE A 2 28.02 -25.54 7.15
C ILE A 2 27.91 -24.97 8.57
N SER A 3 27.10 -25.57 9.44
CA SER A 3 26.92 -25.11 10.84
C SER A 3 28.23 -25.11 11.63
N PHE A 4 29.07 -26.13 11.41
CA PHE A 4 30.39 -26.23 12.05
C PHE A 4 31.34 -25.13 11.54
N ILE A 5 31.38 -24.90 10.23
CA ILE A 5 32.21 -23.87 9.60
C ILE A 5 31.76 -22.47 10.05
N VAL A 6 30.44 -22.22 10.01
CA VAL A 6 29.83 -20.92 10.34
C VAL A 6 30.01 -20.56 11.81
N ARG A 7 29.98 -21.54 12.73
CA ARG A 7 30.21 -21.28 14.17
C ARG A 7 31.52 -20.56 14.45
N GLY A 8 32.58 -20.86 13.68
CA GLY A 8 33.88 -20.20 13.82
C GLY A 8 33.83 -18.68 13.59
N TYR A 9 32.89 -18.22 12.75
CA TYR A 9 32.70 -16.79 12.45
C TYR A 9 31.63 -16.15 13.34
N VAL A 10 30.60 -16.91 13.70
CA VAL A 10 29.44 -16.43 14.47
C VAL A 10 29.82 -15.86 15.84
N LYS A 11 30.86 -16.40 16.47
CA LYS A 11 31.33 -15.96 17.80
C LYS A 11 31.84 -14.52 17.83
N ASP A 12 32.23 -13.97 16.69
CA ASP A 12 32.76 -12.61 16.57
C ASP A 12 31.64 -11.56 16.42
N PHE A 13 30.38 -11.99 16.28
CA PHE A 13 29.24 -11.09 16.08
C PHE A 13 28.35 -11.03 17.32
N GLU A 14 27.98 -9.80 17.72
CA GLU A 14 27.03 -9.58 18.82
C GLU A 14 25.62 -10.09 18.49
N TYR A 15 25.17 -9.83 17.25
CA TYR A 15 23.84 -10.18 16.76
C TYR A 15 23.92 -11.26 15.70
N VAL A 16 23.53 -12.47 16.11
CA VAL A 16 23.43 -13.63 15.23
C VAL A 16 21.97 -14.07 15.21
N VAL A 17 21.30 -13.85 14.08
CA VAL A 17 19.93 -14.32 13.84
C VAL A 17 20.00 -15.64 13.07
N TYR A 18 19.49 -16.71 13.67
CA TYR A 18 19.52 -18.05 13.10
C TYR A 18 18.12 -18.53 12.73
N ASP A 19 17.92 -18.74 11.43
CA ASP A 19 16.77 -19.43 10.86
C ASP A 19 17.15 -20.90 10.62
N PRO A 20 16.61 -21.85 11.40
CA PRO A 20 17.14 -23.21 11.43
C PRO A 20 16.83 -24.03 10.18
N VAL A 21 15.79 -23.68 9.40
CA VAL A 21 15.39 -24.31 8.12
C VAL A 21 15.63 -25.83 8.09
N LEU A 22 14.93 -26.57 8.95
CA LEU A 22 15.18 -28.01 9.16
C LEU A 22 14.48 -28.89 8.13
N GLU A 23 13.38 -28.40 7.58
CA GLU A 23 12.57 -29.08 6.57
C GLU A 23 12.16 -28.11 5.47
N SER A 24 12.09 -28.60 4.24
CA SER A 24 11.52 -27.81 3.15
C SER A 24 10.01 -27.60 3.36
N LYS A 25 9.44 -26.61 2.67
CA LYS A 25 7.98 -26.42 2.63
C LYS A 25 7.20 -27.67 2.13
N ASN A 26 7.87 -28.61 1.46
CA ASN A 26 7.30 -29.86 0.97
C ASN A 26 7.56 -31.07 1.90
N GLY A 27 8.11 -30.85 3.11
CA GLY A 27 8.34 -31.90 4.11
C GLY A 27 9.62 -32.74 3.89
N TYR A 28 10.46 -32.38 2.92
CA TYR A 28 11.80 -32.98 2.80
C TYR A 28 12.67 -32.55 3.97
N LYS A 29 13.24 -33.53 4.68
CA LYS A 29 14.25 -33.32 5.72
C LYS A 29 15.52 -32.74 5.09
N LEU A 30 15.95 -31.57 5.55
CA LEU A 30 17.14 -30.87 5.01
C LEU A 30 18.39 -31.09 5.86
N MET A 31 18.24 -31.67 7.07
CA MET A 31 19.33 -31.97 7.98
C MET A 31 19.38 -33.44 8.37
N ASP A 32 20.57 -34.01 8.44
CA ASP A 32 20.80 -35.32 9.06
C ASP A 32 20.74 -35.24 10.60
N ASN A 33 20.77 -36.41 11.25
CA ASN A 33 20.67 -36.50 12.71
C ASN A 33 21.93 -36.01 13.44
N GLU A 34 23.11 -36.10 12.81
CA GLU A 34 24.37 -35.67 13.41
C GLU A 34 24.43 -34.15 13.49
N ASN A 35 24.10 -33.45 12.40
CA ASN A 35 24.04 -31.99 12.34
C ASN A 35 22.94 -31.44 13.26
N LEU A 36 21.79 -32.11 13.34
CA LEU A 36 20.74 -31.73 14.28
C LEU A 36 21.22 -31.84 15.74
N SER A 37 21.96 -32.90 16.07
CA SER A 37 22.52 -33.07 17.41
C SER A 37 23.54 -31.96 17.72
N TYR A 38 24.42 -31.64 16.77
CA TYR A 38 25.39 -30.55 16.89
C TYR A 38 24.71 -29.19 17.07
N ILE A 39 23.66 -28.89 16.31
CA ILE A 39 22.93 -27.62 16.44
C ILE A 39 22.34 -27.49 17.85
N LYS A 40 21.71 -28.56 18.35
CA LYS A 40 21.08 -28.58 19.68
C LYS A 40 22.09 -28.41 20.81
N SER A 41 23.24 -29.10 20.75
CA SER A 41 24.21 -29.14 21.85
C SER A 41 25.21 -28.01 21.81
N GLU A 42 25.56 -27.49 20.63
CA GLU A 42 26.74 -26.65 20.44
C GLU A 42 26.44 -25.31 19.76
N PHE A 43 25.69 -25.32 18.65
CA PHE A 43 25.50 -24.10 17.84
C PHE A 43 24.56 -23.09 18.50
N ILE A 44 23.45 -23.56 19.07
CA ILE A 44 22.40 -22.70 19.67
C ILE A 44 22.94 -21.76 20.77
N LYS A 45 23.99 -22.18 21.49
CA LYS A 45 24.64 -21.40 22.56
C LYS A 45 25.27 -20.10 22.08
N ASP A 46 25.65 -20.02 20.80
CA ASP A 46 26.29 -18.84 20.20
C ASP A 46 25.26 -17.94 19.48
N ILE A 47 23.96 -18.24 19.60
CA ILE A 47 22.89 -17.56 18.85
C ILE A 47 22.25 -16.45 19.69
N PHE A 48 22.18 -15.24 19.12
CA PHE A 48 21.47 -14.13 19.72
C PHE A 48 19.95 -14.28 19.61
N LEU A 49 19.44 -14.64 18.42
CA LEU A 49 18.03 -14.89 18.18
C LEU A 49 17.85 -16.13 17.30
N ILE A 50 17.11 -17.12 17.77
CA ILE A 50 16.66 -18.24 16.92
C ILE A 50 15.20 -18.03 16.49
N THR A 51 14.88 -18.28 15.22
CA THR A 51 13.54 -18.00 14.64
C THR A 51 12.83 -19.25 14.08
N PRO A 52 12.68 -20.36 14.83
CA PRO A 52 12.06 -21.56 14.28
C PRO A 52 10.56 -21.33 14.00
N ASN A 53 10.02 -22.01 12.99
CA ASN A 53 8.58 -22.22 12.91
C ASN A 53 8.11 -23.31 13.90
N ILE A 54 6.81 -23.52 14.03
CA ILE A 54 6.25 -24.52 14.96
C ILE A 54 6.88 -25.91 14.76
N ARG A 55 6.91 -26.43 13.52
CA ARG A 55 7.45 -27.77 13.24
C ARG A 55 8.93 -27.87 13.56
N GLU A 56 9.70 -26.85 13.21
CA GLU A 56 11.13 -26.78 13.54
C GLU A 56 11.36 -26.75 15.05
N ALA A 57 10.54 -25.99 15.78
CA ALA A 57 10.61 -25.95 17.24
C ALA A 57 10.25 -27.31 17.87
N GLU A 58 9.27 -28.04 17.31
CA GLU A 58 8.98 -29.42 17.72
C GLU A 58 10.17 -30.36 17.47
N ILE A 59 10.82 -30.26 16.31
CA ILE A 59 12.00 -31.07 15.96
C ILE A 59 13.18 -30.74 16.89
N LEU A 60 13.40 -29.46 17.18
CA LEU A 60 14.50 -29.01 18.04
C LEU A 60 14.33 -29.48 19.47
N THR A 61 13.12 -29.38 20.02
CA THR A 61 12.84 -29.68 21.43
C THR A 61 12.34 -31.09 21.70
N GLY A 62 11.87 -31.81 20.67
CA GLY A 62 11.19 -33.10 20.81
C GLY A 62 9.79 -33.00 21.43
N ARG A 63 9.22 -31.79 21.56
CA ARG A 63 7.92 -31.54 22.17
C ARG A 63 6.88 -31.23 21.11
N LYS A 64 5.62 -31.64 21.35
CA LYS A 64 4.48 -31.24 20.51
C LYS A 64 3.93 -29.90 20.96
N ILE A 65 3.54 -29.07 19.99
CA ILE A 65 3.03 -27.72 20.20
C ILE A 65 1.60 -27.65 19.65
N LEU A 66 0.62 -27.67 20.54
CA LEU A 66 -0.80 -27.63 20.22
C LEU A 66 -1.47 -26.34 20.70
N THR A 67 -0.91 -25.73 21.75
CA THR A 67 -1.44 -24.54 22.40
C THR A 67 -0.43 -23.39 22.41
N LYS A 68 -0.94 -22.19 22.70
CA LYS A 68 -0.10 -21.00 22.89
C LYS A 68 0.81 -21.14 24.12
N GLU A 69 0.39 -21.85 25.14
CA GLU A 69 1.22 -22.06 26.32
C GLU A 69 2.38 -23.03 26.00
N ASP A 70 2.13 -24.05 25.17
CA ASP A 70 3.18 -24.94 24.66
C ASP A 70 4.25 -24.15 23.89
N ILE A 71 3.86 -23.12 23.12
CA ILE A 71 4.82 -22.22 22.45
C ILE A 71 5.71 -21.52 23.49
N LYS A 72 5.13 -20.96 24.54
CA LYS A 72 5.91 -20.26 25.58
C LYS A 72 6.85 -21.20 26.32
N GLU A 73 6.39 -22.41 26.66
CA GLU A 73 7.23 -23.43 27.27
C GLU A 73 8.37 -23.84 26.34
N THR A 74 8.08 -24.02 25.06
CA THR A 74 9.09 -24.35 24.03
C THR A 74 10.11 -23.22 23.89
N CYS A 75 9.68 -21.95 23.95
CA CYS A 75 10.61 -20.82 23.98
C CYS A 75 11.57 -20.88 25.17
N LYS A 76 11.09 -21.25 26.37
CA LYS A 76 11.94 -21.43 27.55
C LYS A 76 12.94 -22.57 27.35
N VAL A 77 12.50 -23.71 26.82
CA VAL A 77 13.39 -24.84 26.52
C VAL A 77 14.50 -24.45 25.54
N LEU A 78 14.17 -23.76 24.45
CA LEU A 78 15.17 -23.30 23.48
C LEU A 78 16.13 -22.25 24.06
N HIS A 79 15.65 -21.43 24.99
CA HIS A 79 16.48 -20.50 25.75
C HIS A 79 17.45 -21.25 26.69
N ASP A 80 16.96 -22.26 27.41
CA ASP A 80 17.76 -23.11 28.29
C ASP A 80 18.81 -23.93 27.52
N MET A 81 18.57 -24.21 26.23
CA MET A 81 19.55 -24.81 25.31
C MET A 81 20.68 -23.84 24.93
N GLY A 82 20.53 -22.53 25.21
CA GLY A 82 21.59 -21.53 25.09
C GLY A 82 21.27 -20.34 24.18
N ALA A 83 20.15 -20.33 23.46
CA ALA A 83 19.77 -19.16 22.65
C ALA A 83 19.48 -17.96 23.56
N LYS A 84 20.08 -16.80 23.29
CA LYS A 84 19.81 -15.59 24.10
C LYS A 84 18.34 -15.16 24.01
N ASN A 85 17.77 -15.23 22.81
CA ASN A 85 16.38 -14.91 22.53
C ASN A 85 15.76 -15.95 21.58
N VAL A 86 14.45 -16.17 21.73
CA VAL A 86 13.71 -17.17 20.94
C VAL A 86 12.45 -16.56 20.37
N LEU A 87 12.29 -16.58 19.05
CA LEU A 87 11.08 -16.16 18.36
C LEU A 87 10.46 -17.36 17.62
N ILE A 88 9.43 -17.96 18.19
CA ILE A 88 8.69 -19.02 17.48
C ILE A 88 7.67 -18.36 16.54
N THR A 89 7.82 -18.64 15.25
CA THR A 89 6.91 -18.15 14.22
C THR A 89 5.72 -19.10 14.07
N GLY A 90 4.54 -18.59 14.37
CA GLY A 90 3.37 -19.40 14.72
C GLY A 90 2.24 -19.36 13.70
N GLY A 91 2.52 -18.99 12.43
CA GLY A 91 1.51 -18.71 11.39
C GLY A 91 0.29 -19.66 11.32
N ASP A 92 0.47 -20.92 11.71
CA ASP A 92 -0.54 -21.97 11.75
C ASP A 92 -1.44 -21.98 13.01
N LEU A 93 -0.93 -21.57 14.18
CA LEU A 93 -1.67 -21.49 15.44
C LEU A 93 -2.02 -20.03 15.76
N ASN A 94 -3.19 -19.57 15.30
CA ASN A 94 -3.74 -18.22 15.52
C ASN A 94 -2.93 -17.03 14.93
N SER A 95 -1.93 -17.29 14.07
CA SER A 95 -1.15 -16.24 13.39
C SER A 95 -0.44 -15.26 14.33
N VAL A 96 0.06 -15.79 15.45
CA VAL A 96 0.84 -15.05 16.45
C VAL A 96 2.27 -15.57 16.46
N ASP A 97 3.25 -14.68 16.33
CA ASP A 97 4.64 -15.02 16.62
C ASP A 97 4.94 -14.62 18.07
N ILE A 98 5.67 -15.47 18.80
CA ILE A 98 5.96 -15.26 20.23
C ILE A 98 7.47 -15.15 20.43
N LEU A 99 7.91 -13.99 20.91
CA LEU A 99 9.28 -13.76 21.36
C LEU A 99 9.38 -14.03 22.86
N TYR A 100 10.46 -14.71 23.26
CA TYR A 100 10.96 -14.75 24.62
C TYR A 100 12.38 -14.20 24.65
N ASN A 101 12.62 -13.18 25.46
CA ASN A 101 13.94 -12.53 25.58
C ASN A 101 14.74 -12.96 26.81
N GLY A 102 14.38 -14.11 27.40
CA GLY A 102 14.95 -14.59 28.68
C GLY A 102 14.25 -14.05 29.93
N SER A 103 13.35 -13.07 29.81
CA SER A 103 12.60 -12.53 30.96
C SER A 103 11.11 -12.36 30.69
N LYS A 104 10.74 -11.87 29.51
CA LYS A 104 9.37 -11.52 29.15
C LYS A 104 8.98 -12.14 27.82
N PHE A 105 7.68 -12.31 27.64
CA PHE A 105 7.07 -12.72 26.40
C PHE A 105 6.48 -11.53 25.66
N PHE A 106 6.65 -11.50 24.34
CA PHE A 106 6.05 -10.51 23.45
C PHE A 106 5.32 -11.22 22.31
N GLU A 107 4.17 -10.68 21.93
CA GLU A 107 3.33 -11.24 20.87
C GLU A 107 3.26 -10.30 19.69
N TYR A 108 3.53 -10.84 18.50
CA TYR A 108 3.46 -10.12 17.24
C TYR A 108 2.33 -10.70 16.40
N ARG A 109 1.30 -9.89 16.17
CA ARG A 109 0.11 -10.25 15.41
C ARG A 109 0.15 -9.58 14.04
N SER A 110 -0.27 -10.32 13.03
CA SER A 110 -0.52 -9.78 11.70
C SER A 110 -1.76 -10.44 11.10
N GLU A 111 -2.38 -9.76 10.14
CA GLU A 111 -3.46 -10.35 9.36
C GLU A 111 -2.98 -11.64 8.67
N LYS A 112 -3.81 -12.71 8.74
CA LYS A 112 -3.53 -13.96 8.04
C LYS A 112 -3.89 -13.83 6.57
N ILE A 113 -2.88 -13.66 5.73
CA ILE A 113 -3.06 -13.64 4.29
C ILE A 113 -3.13 -15.08 3.78
N LYS A 114 -4.25 -15.49 3.18
CA LYS A 114 -4.46 -16.83 2.61
C LYS A 114 -3.71 -16.99 1.27
N LYS A 115 -2.38 -16.90 1.31
CA LYS A 115 -1.51 -16.98 0.12
C LYS A 115 -0.25 -17.79 0.45
N THR A 116 0.10 -18.72 -0.43
CA THR A 116 1.34 -19.49 -0.30
C THR A 116 2.46 -18.75 -1.03
N VAL A 117 3.35 -18.14 -0.25
CA VAL A 117 4.49 -17.38 -0.77
C VAL A 117 5.80 -18.04 -0.35
N HIS A 118 6.73 -18.22 -1.27
CA HIS A 118 8.06 -18.76 -1.00
C HIS A 118 8.99 -17.66 -0.45
N GLY A 119 9.95 -18.07 0.41
CA GLY A 119 10.94 -17.16 0.99
C GLY A 119 10.49 -16.36 2.22
N THR A 120 9.32 -16.65 2.80
CA THR A 120 8.77 -15.89 3.93
C THR A 120 9.62 -15.95 5.20
N GLY A 121 10.13 -17.14 5.56
CA GLY A 121 10.99 -17.34 6.74
C GLY A 121 12.33 -16.62 6.59
N CYS A 122 13.08 -16.98 5.54
CA CYS A 122 14.39 -16.37 5.25
C CYS A 122 14.33 -14.84 5.16
N THR A 123 13.27 -14.30 4.55
CA THR A 123 13.10 -12.83 4.42
C THR A 123 12.80 -12.20 5.78
N PHE A 124 12.03 -12.86 6.65
CA PHE A 124 11.72 -12.35 7.98
C PHE A 124 12.95 -12.35 8.89
N SER A 125 13.71 -13.44 8.94
CA SER A 125 14.96 -13.55 9.71
C SER A 125 16.02 -12.56 9.21
N SER A 126 16.18 -12.43 7.89
CA SER A 126 17.09 -11.45 7.28
C SER A 126 16.68 -10.01 7.58
N ALA A 127 15.37 -9.70 7.55
CA ALA A 127 14.87 -8.37 7.90
C ALA A 127 15.11 -8.04 9.37
N ILE A 128 14.98 -9.01 10.29
CA ILE A 128 15.29 -8.81 11.71
C ILE A 128 16.79 -8.51 11.88
N ALA A 129 17.66 -9.31 11.27
CA ALA A 129 19.11 -9.09 11.31
C ALA A 129 19.50 -7.70 10.79
N ALA A 130 18.92 -7.28 9.66
CA ALA A 130 19.16 -5.95 9.09
C ALA A 130 18.66 -4.80 9.98
N ASN A 131 17.54 -4.98 10.70
CA ASN A 131 17.03 -3.95 11.62
C ASN A 131 17.86 -3.86 12.91
N LEU A 132 18.36 -5.00 13.41
CA LEU A 132 19.33 -5.03 14.52
C LEU A 132 20.62 -4.31 14.14
N ALA A 133 21.17 -4.57 12.94
CA ALA A 133 22.35 -3.90 12.43
C ALA A 133 22.17 -2.37 12.26
N LYS A 134 20.92 -1.89 12.12
CA LYS A 134 20.57 -0.46 12.10
C LYS A 134 20.49 0.17 13.50
N GLY A 135 20.75 -0.59 14.57
CA GLY A 135 20.70 -0.12 15.96
C GLY A 135 19.30 -0.13 16.59
N ASN A 136 18.31 -0.79 15.98
CA ASN A 136 17.01 -0.95 16.61
C ASN A 136 17.08 -2.00 17.74
N THR A 137 16.23 -1.87 18.75
CA THR A 137 16.05 -2.94 19.75
C THR A 137 15.52 -4.22 19.10
N LEU A 138 15.65 -5.36 19.77
CA LEU A 138 15.13 -6.64 19.27
C LEU A 138 13.62 -6.59 19.03
N GLU A 139 12.86 -6.07 19.99
CA GLU A 139 11.41 -6.01 19.91
C GLU A 139 10.96 -5.13 18.73
N ARG A 140 11.64 -4.00 18.54
CA ARG A 140 11.37 -3.08 17.43
C ARG A 140 11.78 -3.69 16.09
N SER A 141 12.90 -4.39 16.03
CA SER A 141 13.39 -5.08 14.84
C SER A 141 12.40 -6.13 14.36
N ILE A 142 11.83 -6.92 15.27
CA ILE A 142 10.78 -7.89 14.96
C ILE A 142 9.50 -7.19 14.50
N GLU A 143 9.07 -6.12 15.17
CA GLU A 143 7.87 -5.37 14.78
C GLU A 143 7.97 -4.80 13.34
N ILE A 144 9.09 -4.14 13.01
CA ILE A 144 9.33 -3.58 11.68
C ILE A 144 9.38 -4.70 10.63
N SER A 145 10.08 -5.79 10.96
CA SER A 145 10.23 -6.93 10.06
C SER A 145 8.92 -7.68 9.83
N LYS A 146 8.05 -7.72 10.84
CA LYS A 146 6.71 -8.31 10.73
C LYS A 146 5.84 -7.50 9.78
N LYS A 147 5.86 -6.17 9.89
CA LYS A 147 5.19 -5.29 8.92
C LYS A 147 5.78 -5.44 7.51
N TYR A 148 7.11 -5.54 7.39
CA TYR A 148 7.77 -5.76 6.10
C TYR A 148 7.34 -7.07 5.44
N ILE A 149 7.33 -8.18 6.18
CA ILE A 149 6.99 -9.49 5.63
C ILE A 149 5.50 -9.60 5.28
N THR A 150 4.62 -9.04 6.10
CA THR A 150 3.17 -9.03 5.82
C THR A 150 2.88 -8.29 4.52
N GLU A 151 3.44 -7.09 4.33
CA GLU A 151 3.28 -6.33 3.09
C GLU A 151 3.98 -7.00 1.90
N GLY A 152 5.15 -7.62 2.11
CA GLY A 152 5.84 -8.40 1.07
C GLY A 152 5.04 -9.64 0.61
N ILE A 153 4.25 -10.25 1.51
CA ILE A 153 3.33 -11.34 1.17
C ILE A 153 2.16 -10.81 0.33
N LYS A 154 1.58 -9.64 0.67
CA LYS A 154 0.53 -9.00 -0.15
C LYS A 154 1.03 -8.70 -1.57
N ASN A 155 2.22 -8.12 -1.65
CA ASN A 155 2.88 -7.70 -2.88
C ASN A 155 3.74 -8.79 -3.53
N SER A 156 3.52 -10.05 -3.18
CA SER A 156 4.26 -11.16 -3.80
C SER A 156 3.94 -11.27 -5.28
N VAL A 157 4.91 -11.80 -6.03
CA VAL A 157 4.89 -11.88 -7.49
C VAL A 157 4.95 -13.32 -7.94
N LYS A 158 4.26 -13.64 -9.03
CA LYS A 158 4.30 -14.96 -9.64
C LYS A 158 5.46 -15.05 -10.64
N CYS A 159 6.47 -15.86 -10.31
CA CYS A 159 7.59 -16.17 -11.19
C CYS A 159 7.42 -17.57 -11.78
N GLY A 160 7.05 -17.65 -13.06
CA GLY A 160 6.82 -18.93 -13.74
C GLY A 160 5.57 -19.67 -13.22
N LYS A 161 5.64 -21.01 -13.14
CA LYS A 161 4.49 -21.89 -12.80
C LYS A 161 4.40 -22.26 -11.32
N GLY A 162 5.41 -21.92 -10.50
CA GLY A 162 5.47 -22.29 -9.08
C GLY A 162 4.65 -21.40 -8.16
N TYR A 163 4.94 -21.50 -6.85
CA TYR A 163 4.41 -20.58 -5.84
C TYR A 163 4.88 -19.15 -6.10
N GLU A 164 4.12 -18.18 -5.59
CA GLU A 164 4.56 -16.79 -5.63
C GLU A 164 5.76 -16.57 -4.72
N VAL A 165 6.59 -15.58 -5.05
CA VAL A 165 7.78 -15.20 -4.28
C VAL A 165 7.60 -13.79 -3.76
N ILE A 166 8.22 -13.49 -2.62
CA ILE A 166 8.24 -12.11 -2.11
C ILE A 166 8.99 -11.24 -3.12
N ASP A 167 8.39 -10.10 -3.46
CA ASP A 167 9.10 -9.04 -4.16
C ASP A 167 9.86 -8.19 -3.13
N HIS A 168 11.15 -8.47 -2.90
CA HIS A 168 11.95 -7.73 -1.90
C HIS A 168 12.01 -6.22 -2.15
N LEU A 169 11.77 -5.79 -3.39
CA LEU A 169 11.80 -4.41 -3.83
C LEU A 169 10.42 -3.73 -3.80
N TYR A 170 9.37 -4.37 -3.28
CA TYR A 170 8.01 -3.83 -3.30
C TYR A 170 7.92 -2.40 -2.70
N ARG A 171 8.65 -2.13 -1.60
CA ARG A 171 8.70 -0.78 -1.00
C ARG A 171 9.35 0.23 -1.93
N LEU A 172 10.48 -0.12 -2.54
CA LEU A 172 11.19 0.77 -3.46
C LEU A 172 10.35 1.07 -4.70
N LYS A 173 9.63 0.06 -5.22
CA LYS A 173 8.69 0.24 -6.33
C LYS A 173 7.54 1.18 -5.94
N LYS A 174 6.93 0.98 -4.78
CA LYS A 174 5.86 1.87 -4.27
C LYS A 174 6.35 3.30 -4.11
N GLU A 175 7.52 3.52 -3.50
CA GLU A 175 8.12 4.86 -3.38
C GLU A 175 8.47 5.50 -4.73
N SER A 176 9.01 4.71 -5.67
CA SER A 176 9.28 5.18 -7.03
C SER A 176 7.99 5.59 -7.75
N GLU A 177 6.91 4.82 -7.59
CA GLU A 177 5.62 5.17 -8.17
C GLU A 177 5.04 6.43 -7.56
N ARG A 178 5.12 6.57 -6.22
CA ARG A 178 4.72 7.79 -5.50
C ARG A 178 5.43 9.01 -6.08
N TYR A 179 6.73 8.93 -6.28
CA TYR A 179 7.50 10.02 -6.91
C TYR A 179 7.00 10.35 -8.33
N CYS A 180 6.77 9.34 -9.17
CA CYS A 180 6.23 9.55 -10.52
C CYS A 180 4.87 10.23 -10.49
N VAL A 181 3.96 9.80 -9.61
CA VAL A 181 2.64 10.41 -9.43
C VAL A 181 2.74 11.91 -9.11
N LEU A 182 3.64 12.30 -8.20
CA LEU A 182 3.84 13.71 -7.85
C LEU A 182 4.39 14.51 -9.04
N LYS A 183 5.31 13.92 -9.82
CA LYS A 183 5.88 14.57 -11.01
C LYS A 183 4.88 14.69 -12.16
N ASP A 184 4.02 13.71 -12.36
CA ASP A 184 2.96 13.76 -13.37
C ASP A 184 1.94 14.87 -13.02
N LEU A 185 1.56 14.98 -11.75
CA LEU A 185 0.70 16.07 -11.27
C LEU A 185 1.35 17.44 -11.47
N GLU A 186 2.62 17.59 -11.10
CA GLU A 186 3.37 18.83 -11.27
C GLU A 186 3.42 19.24 -12.75
N ARG A 187 3.74 18.32 -13.66
CA ARG A 187 3.75 18.57 -15.10
C ARG A 187 2.39 19.00 -15.63
N ALA A 188 1.34 18.28 -15.27
CA ALA A 188 -0.03 18.59 -15.69
C ALA A 188 -0.48 19.97 -15.18
N PHE A 189 -0.11 20.36 -13.96
CA PHE A 189 -0.37 21.71 -13.46
C PHE A 189 0.31 22.77 -14.32
N TYR A 190 1.58 22.60 -14.67
CA TYR A 190 2.27 23.57 -15.54
C TYR A 190 1.67 23.62 -16.96
N MET A 191 1.17 22.51 -17.50
CA MET A 191 0.40 22.52 -18.75
C MET A 191 -0.84 23.42 -18.64
N LEU A 192 -1.63 23.24 -17.57
CA LEU A 192 -2.81 24.06 -17.31
C LEU A 192 -2.45 25.54 -17.05
N LYS A 193 -1.35 25.79 -16.34
CA LYS A 193 -0.89 27.14 -15.99
C LYS A 193 -0.44 27.91 -17.22
N ASN A 194 0.29 27.26 -18.13
CA ASN A 194 0.76 27.87 -19.37
C ASN A 194 -0.39 28.21 -20.33
N GLU A 195 -1.47 27.41 -20.30
CA GLU A 195 -2.69 27.67 -21.09
C GLU A 195 -3.64 28.66 -20.43
N ASN A 196 -3.32 29.15 -19.23
CA ASN A 196 -4.09 30.15 -18.50
C ASN A 196 -5.59 29.85 -18.35
N ILE A 197 -5.93 28.64 -17.91
CA ILE A 197 -7.32 28.19 -17.71
C ILE A 197 -8.04 28.81 -16.49
N TYR A 198 -7.68 30.04 -16.09
CA TYR A 198 -8.13 30.63 -14.83
C TYR A 198 -9.65 30.78 -14.72
N ASP A 199 -10.36 30.91 -15.84
CA ASP A 199 -11.84 30.99 -15.88
C ASP A 199 -12.54 29.63 -15.70
N PHE A 200 -11.78 28.54 -15.70
CA PHE A 200 -12.26 27.19 -15.40
C PHE A 200 -12.17 26.86 -13.90
N ILE A 201 -11.59 27.74 -13.08
CA ILE A 201 -11.49 27.53 -11.64
C ILE A 201 -12.79 28.00 -10.95
N PRO A 202 -13.49 27.13 -10.19
CA PRO A 202 -14.72 27.48 -9.47
C PRO A 202 -14.41 28.27 -8.19
N GLU A 203 -15.44 28.79 -7.51
CA GLU A 203 -15.27 29.55 -6.25
C GLU A 203 -14.67 28.66 -5.14
N VAL A 204 -15.08 27.39 -5.10
CA VAL A 204 -14.48 26.40 -4.20
C VAL A 204 -13.09 25.92 -4.63
N GLN A 205 -12.54 26.49 -5.70
CA GLN A 205 -11.24 26.16 -6.27
C GLN A 205 -11.15 24.74 -6.85
N SER A 206 -10.13 24.47 -7.65
CA SER A 206 -9.95 23.18 -8.33
C SER A 206 -8.92 22.30 -7.64
N ASN A 207 -9.05 20.99 -7.75
CA ASN A 207 -7.97 20.08 -7.41
C ASN A 207 -7.84 19.03 -8.51
N LEU A 208 -6.60 18.84 -8.97
CA LEU A 208 -6.21 17.76 -9.87
C LEU A 208 -5.57 16.66 -9.00
N VAL A 209 -6.09 15.45 -9.09
CA VAL A 209 -5.66 14.31 -8.26
C VAL A 209 -5.22 13.14 -9.11
N PHE A 210 -4.35 12.30 -8.54
CA PHE A 210 -3.86 11.10 -9.20
C PHE A 210 -3.55 9.99 -8.20
N SER A 211 -4.05 8.78 -8.45
CA SER A 211 -3.86 7.63 -7.56
C SER A 211 -2.68 6.75 -7.99
N LEU A 212 -2.12 6.01 -7.03
CA LEU A 212 -1.32 4.82 -7.33
C LEU A 212 -2.15 3.79 -8.12
N LYS A 213 -1.49 2.88 -8.82
CA LYS A 213 -2.11 1.80 -9.61
C LYS A 213 -2.95 0.84 -8.76
N ASP A 214 -2.48 0.58 -7.54
CA ASP A 214 -3.08 -0.31 -6.56
C ASP A 214 -3.71 0.46 -5.39
N ALA A 215 -4.11 1.73 -5.61
CA ALA A 215 -4.66 2.58 -4.56
C ALA A 215 -5.89 1.96 -3.89
N GLU A 216 -5.81 1.74 -2.57
CA GLU A 216 -6.90 1.16 -1.77
C GLU A 216 -7.60 2.21 -0.90
N ASN A 217 -6.86 3.25 -0.52
CA ASN A 217 -7.31 4.26 0.43
C ASN A 217 -6.89 5.67 -0.02
N ILE A 218 -7.39 6.68 0.70
CA ILE A 218 -7.17 8.10 0.36
C ILE A 218 -5.68 8.49 0.42
N GLU A 219 -4.87 7.80 1.21
CA GLU A 219 -3.43 8.06 1.35
C GLU A 219 -2.62 7.59 0.13
N ASP A 220 -3.22 6.75 -0.72
CA ASP A 220 -2.66 6.32 -2.01
C ASP A 220 -3.06 7.27 -3.16
N VAL A 221 -3.70 8.40 -2.87
CA VAL A 221 -4.05 9.44 -3.85
C VAL A 221 -3.35 10.76 -3.53
N ALA A 222 -2.70 11.33 -4.53
CA ALA A 222 -2.06 12.65 -4.45
C ALA A 222 -2.91 13.73 -5.09
N GLY A 223 -2.69 14.97 -4.67
CA GLY A 223 -3.29 16.18 -5.22
C GLY A 223 -2.58 17.43 -4.72
N PHE A 224 -3.17 18.59 -4.92
CA PHE A 224 -2.58 19.87 -4.52
C PHE A 224 -3.08 20.30 -3.13
N PRO A 225 -2.19 20.43 -2.12
CA PRO A 225 -2.57 20.98 -0.82
C PRO A 225 -2.94 22.46 -0.99
N GLY A 226 -4.04 22.87 -0.38
CA GLY A 226 -4.58 24.23 -0.58
C GLY A 226 -5.28 24.45 -1.94
N ARG A 227 -5.38 23.41 -2.78
CA ARG A 227 -6.02 23.43 -4.12
C ARG A 227 -5.26 24.29 -5.15
N ILE A 228 -5.69 24.21 -6.39
CA ILE A 228 -5.31 25.12 -7.48
C ILE A 228 -6.26 26.31 -7.42
N ILE A 229 -5.70 27.49 -7.19
CA ILE A 229 -6.46 28.71 -6.91
C ILE A 229 -6.37 29.73 -8.04
N LYS A 230 -7.41 30.57 -8.19
CA LYS A 230 -7.41 31.71 -9.12
C LYS A 230 -6.87 32.97 -8.43
N VAL A 231 -5.81 33.57 -8.96
CA VAL A 231 -5.21 34.84 -8.50
C VAL A 231 -4.90 35.71 -9.71
N ASP A 232 -5.41 36.94 -9.75
CA ASP A 232 -5.12 37.94 -10.82
C ASP A 232 -5.21 37.39 -12.25
N LYS A 233 -6.31 36.69 -12.57
CA LYS A 233 -6.54 36.02 -13.85
C LYS A 233 -5.47 34.98 -14.24
N LYS A 234 -4.87 34.34 -13.25
CA LYS A 234 -3.96 33.20 -13.40
C LYS A 234 -4.33 32.11 -12.41
N ILE A 235 -3.78 30.92 -12.62
CA ILE A 235 -3.85 29.84 -11.65
C ILE A 235 -2.53 29.71 -10.88
N GLU A 236 -2.64 29.49 -9.58
CA GLU A 236 -1.52 29.31 -8.67
C GLU A 236 -1.76 28.12 -7.72
N ILE A 237 -0.69 27.64 -7.10
CA ILE A 237 -0.71 26.60 -6.07
C ILE A 237 -0.03 27.13 -4.81
N LEU A 238 -0.54 26.74 -3.64
CA LEU A 238 0.07 27.10 -2.36
C LEU A 238 1.21 26.15 -1.95
N GLY A 239 1.16 24.91 -2.43
CA GLY A 239 2.18 23.90 -2.21
C GLY A 239 2.26 22.93 -3.37
N PHE A 240 3.41 22.27 -3.50
CA PHE A 240 3.62 21.19 -4.46
C PHE A 240 2.66 20.02 -4.20
N PRO A 241 2.38 19.17 -5.22
CA PRO A 241 1.56 17.99 -5.04
C PRO A 241 2.06 17.12 -3.88
N ASP A 242 1.13 16.58 -3.11
CA ASP A 242 1.43 15.63 -2.04
C ASP A 242 0.31 14.58 -1.92
N PHE A 243 0.64 13.44 -1.34
CA PHE A 243 -0.34 12.41 -1.00
C PHE A 243 -1.25 12.86 0.14
N ASN A 244 -2.50 12.38 0.13
CA ASN A 244 -3.50 12.73 1.13
C ASN A 244 -3.85 14.25 1.16
N ALA A 245 -3.60 14.97 0.07
CA ALA A 245 -3.88 16.41 -0.02
C ALA A 245 -5.36 16.75 -0.24
N SER A 246 -6.19 15.80 -0.71
CA SER A 246 -7.60 16.05 -1.03
C SER A 246 -8.49 14.84 -0.78
N ARG A 247 -9.21 14.81 0.36
CA ARG A 247 -10.12 13.71 0.71
C ARG A 247 -11.27 13.52 -0.29
N HIS A 248 -11.90 14.62 -0.71
CA HIS A 248 -13.07 14.59 -1.59
C HIS A 248 -12.71 14.04 -2.97
N MET A 249 -11.70 14.60 -3.60
CA MET A 249 -11.26 14.16 -4.93
C MET A 249 -10.58 12.79 -4.88
N ALA A 250 -9.92 12.43 -3.78
CA ALA A 250 -9.42 11.06 -3.58
C ALA A 250 -10.55 10.04 -3.51
N SER A 251 -11.62 10.31 -2.75
CA SER A 251 -12.81 9.45 -2.66
C SER A 251 -13.45 9.22 -4.05
N LEU A 252 -13.52 10.28 -4.86
CA LEU A 252 -14.00 10.23 -6.23
C LEU A 252 -13.16 9.27 -7.08
N VAL A 253 -11.84 9.49 -7.15
CA VAL A 253 -10.93 8.66 -7.97
C VAL A 253 -10.92 7.21 -7.49
N LEU A 254 -10.89 6.96 -6.18
CA LEU A 254 -10.96 5.61 -5.62
C LEU A 254 -12.27 4.89 -5.95
N THR A 255 -13.36 5.62 -6.15
CA THR A 255 -14.63 5.01 -6.57
C THR A 255 -14.60 4.70 -8.07
N VAL A 256 -14.03 5.60 -8.87
CA VAL A 256 -13.82 5.38 -10.31
C VAL A 256 -12.93 4.16 -10.57
N THR A 257 -11.84 3.98 -9.84
CA THR A 257 -10.91 2.84 -10.02
C THR A 257 -11.54 1.48 -9.72
N LYS A 258 -12.61 1.41 -8.92
CA LYS A 258 -13.40 0.18 -8.71
C LYS A 258 -14.08 -0.30 -9.99
N TYR A 259 -14.54 0.64 -10.81
CA TYR A 259 -15.23 0.36 -12.07
C TYR A 259 -14.28 0.28 -13.25
N ASN A 260 -13.23 1.11 -13.26
CA ASN A 260 -12.21 1.12 -14.30
C ASN A 260 -10.83 1.48 -13.72
N ARG A 261 -9.98 0.46 -13.55
CA ARG A 261 -8.61 0.60 -12.99
C ARG A 261 -7.66 1.45 -13.84
N GLU A 262 -7.97 1.68 -15.12
CA GLU A 262 -7.15 2.51 -16.00
C GLU A 262 -7.34 4.01 -15.73
N ILE A 263 -8.50 4.41 -15.21
CA ILE A 263 -8.82 5.82 -14.91
C ILE A 263 -8.39 6.10 -13.48
N ARG A 264 -7.31 6.85 -13.33
CA ARG A 264 -6.66 7.13 -12.03
C ARG A 264 -6.56 8.61 -11.70
N SER A 265 -6.97 9.48 -12.62
CA SER A 265 -6.85 10.92 -12.49
C SER A 265 -8.19 11.61 -12.67
N ALA A 266 -8.40 12.69 -11.93
CA ALA A 266 -9.57 13.54 -12.07
C ALA A 266 -9.28 14.98 -11.67
N MET A 267 -9.98 15.93 -12.29
CA MET A 267 -9.98 17.33 -11.89
C MET A 267 -11.40 17.87 -11.87
N ASN A 268 -11.73 18.66 -10.83
CA ASN A 268 -12.96 19.43 -10.79
C ASN A 268 -12.72 20.83 -11.37
N ILE A 269 -13.62 21.28 -12.25
CA ILE A 269 -13.62 22.59 -12.89
C ILE A 269 -15.01 23.22 -12.77
N LYS A 270 -15.08 24.54 -12.95
CA LYS A 270 -16.30 25.31 -12.96
C LYS A 270 -17.30 24.76 -13.98
N TYR A 271 -18.57 24.76 -13.60
CA TYR A 271 -19.66 24.48 -14.52
C TYR A 271 -20.03 25.72 -15.35
N SER A 272 -20.23 25.51 -16.66
CA SER A 272 -20.96 26.42 -17.54
C SER A 272 -21.59 25.62 -18.68
N GLU A 273 -22.66 26.14 -19.29
CA GLU A 273 -23.27 25.47 -20.45
C GLU A 273 -22.31 25.40 -21.63
N GLU A 274 -21.49 26.43 -21.82
CA GLU A 274 -20.47 26.53 -22.87
C GLU A 274 -19.43 25.43 -22.72
N ILE A 275 -18.93 25.18 -21.50
CA ILE A 275 -18.01 24.09 -21.20
C ILE A 275 -18.64 22.75 -21.59
N ILE A 276 -19.90 22.50 -21.22
CA ILE A 276 -20.59 21.24 -21.57
C ILE A 276 -20.80 21.11 -23.09
N LYS A 277 -21.13 22.19 -23.79
CA LYS A 277 -21.25 22.21 -25.26
C LYS A 277 -19.90 21.91 -25.91
N ALA A 278 -18.82 22.53 -25.45
CA ALA A 278 -17.46 22.28 -25.93
C ALA A 278 -17.03 20.82 -25.71
N CYS A 279 -17.31 20.24 -24.54
CA CYS A 279 -17.05 18.81 -24.29
C CYS A 279 -17.75 17.90 -25.31
N LYS A 280 -19.01 18.18 -25.63
CA LYS A 280 -19.76 17.40 -26.64
C LYS A 280 -19.20 17.58 -28.05
N ASN A 281 -18.80 18.80 -28.42
CA ASN A 281 -18.18 19.09 -29.72
C ASN A 281 -16.83 18.37 -29.90
N LEU A 282 -16.09 18.18 -28.82
CA LEU A 282 -14.84 17.40 -28.80
C LEU A 282 -15.07 15.89 -28.75
N ASN A 283 -16.32 15.42 -28.87
CA ASN A 283 -16.73 14.01 -28.78
C ASN A 283 -16.38 13.34 -27.45
N TYR A 284 -16.25 14.11 -26.36
CA TYR A 284 -16.13 13.52 -25.03
C TYR A 284 -17.44 12.93 -24.57
N THR A 285 -17.36 11.80 -23.87
CA THR A 285 -18.53 11.21 -23.24
C THR A 285 -18.91 12.06 -22.01
N VAL A 286 -20.12 12.64 -22.04
CA VAL A 286 -20.61 13.53 -20.97
C VAL A 286 -21.82 12.90 -20.29
N SER A 287 -21.79 12.82 -18.96
CA SER A 287 -22.93 12.39 -18.14
C SER A 287 -23.37 13.48 -17.17
N TYR A 288 -24.66 13.51 -16.88
CA TYR A 288 -25.28 14.41 -15.91
C TYR A 288 -25.75 13.64 -14.69
N ILE A 289 -25.50 14.17 -13.50
CA ILE A 289 -26.07 13.67 -12.25
C ILE A 289 -26.85 14.76 -11.54
N ASP A 290 -28.12 14.47 -11.26
CA ASP A 290 -28.99 15.36 -10.48
C ASP A 290 -28.87 15.00 -9.00
N ARG A 291 -28.25 15.91 -8.23
CA ARG A 291 -28.06 15.76 -6.78
C ARG A 291 -29.37 15.68 -6.00
N LYS A 292 -30.50 16.11 -6.55
CA LYS A 292 -31.82 16.01 -5.88
C LYS A 292 -32.26 14.56 -5.69
N ASN A 293 -31.73 13.64 -6.49
CA ASN A 293 -31.98 12.21 -6.37
C ASN A 293 -31.06 11.51 -5.35
N GLU A 294 -30.14 12.25 -4.73
CA GLU A 294 -29.24 11.71 -3.71
C GLU A 294 -30.03 11.40 -2.42
N PRO A 295 -29.99 10.14 -1.92
CA PRO A 295 -30.65 9.76 -0.67
C PRO A 295 -30.20 10.60 0.52
N GLU A 296 -31.12 10.96 1.41
CA GLU A 296 -30.79 11.78 2.60
C GLU A 296 -29.75 11.13 3.51
N GLU A 297 -29.72 9.79 3.63
CA GLU A 297 -28.72 9.11 4.46
C GLU A 297 -27.30 9.27 3.91
N ILE A 298 -27.14 9.38 2.59
CA ILE A 298 -25.87 9.61 1.91
C ILE A 298 -25.47 11.08 2.04
N ARG A 299 -26.43 12.00 1.87
CA ARG A 299 -26.20 13.45 2.02
C ARG A 299 -25.65 13.85 3.39
N LYS A 300 -26.07 13.15 4.44
CA LYS A 300 -25.62 13.41 5.83
C LYS A 300 -24.23 12.83 6.12
N ARG A 301 -23.71 11.93 5.28
CA ARG A 301 -22.39 11.31 5.44
C ARG A 301 -21.36 12.04 4.60
N GLU A 302 -20.42 12.70 5.28
CA GLU A 302 -19.34 13.43 4.62
C GLU A 302 -18.51 12.49 3.72
N GLY A 303 -18.29 12.90 2.46
CA GLY A 303 -17.48 12.14 1.49
C GLY A 303 -18.20 11.00 0.76
N GLU A 304 -19.46 10.72 1.06
CA GLU A 304 -20.26 9.67 0.39
C GLU A 304 -20.98 10.17 -0.86
N SER A 305 -21.31 11.46 -0.96
CA SER A 305 -21.99 12.04 -2.13
C SER A 305 -21.26 11.76 -3.45
N LEU A 306 -19.93 11.94 -3.48
CA LEU A 306 -19.13 11.71 -4.68
C LEU A 306 -19.09 10.25 -5.09
N LYS A 307 -19.15 9.32 -4.11
CA LYS A 307 -19.20 7.89 -4.40
C LYS A 307 -20.53 7.54 -5.07
N TRP A 308 -21.63 8.03 -4.49
CA TRP A 308 -22.97 7.86 -5.05
C TRP A 308 -23.08 8.43 -6.47
N GLU A 309 -22.52 9.61 -6.73
CA GLU A 309 -22.52 10.22 -8.07
C GLU A 309 -21.87 9.30 -9.12
N ILE A 310 -20.76 8.65 -8.78
CA ILE A 310 -20.06 7.70 -9.66
C ILE A 310 -20.87 6.40 -9.81
N ASP A 311 -21.34 5.83 -8.71
CA ASP A 311 -22.10 4.58 -8.72
C ASP A 311 -23.37 4.71 -9.57
N GLU A 312 -24.13 5.81 -9.40
CA GLU A 312 -25.34 6.08 -10.18
C GLU A 312 -25.03 6.36 -11.65
N THR A 313 -23.93 7.08 -11.93
CA THR A 313 -23.49 7.31 -13.31
C THR A 313 -23.15 5.99 -14.00
N PHE A 314 -22.41 5.12 -13.32
CA PHE A 314 -22.05 3.80 -13.85
C PHE A 314 -23.28 2.91 -14.04
N LYS A 315 -24.23 2.89 -13.10
CA LYS A 315 -25.50 2.15 -13.24
C LYS A 315 -26.29 2.60 -14.47
N LYS A 316 -26.31 3.91 -14.77
CA LYS A 316 -27.05 4.48 -15.91
C LYS A 316 -26.38 4.24 -17.26
N THR A 317 -25.05 4.27 -17.31
CA THR A 317 -24.30 4.34 -18.59
C THR A 317 -23.46 3.09 -18.88
N GLY A 318 -23.23 2.23 -17.88
CA GLY A 318 -22.37 1.05 -17.97
C GLY A 318 -20.87 1.34 -18.05
N LYS A 319 -20.45 2.61 -17.99
CA LYS A 319 -19.04 3.02 -18.06
C LYS A 319 -18.79 4.34 -17.32
N ILE A 320 -17.54 4.63 -17.00
CA ILE A 320 -17.15 5.94 -16.49
C ILE A 320 -17.00 6.90 -17.68
N PRO A 321 -17.69 8.06 -17.70
CA PRO A 321 -17.57 9.05 -18.77
C PRO A 321 -16.24 9.80 -18.70
N ASP A 322 -15.88 10.50 -19.77
CA ASP A 322 -14.79 11.48 -19.75
C ASP A 322 -15.12 12.67 -18.84
N VAL A 323 -16.40 13.06 -18.82
CA VAL A 323 -16.89 14.23 -18.09
C VAL A 323 -18.19 13.89 -17.35
N LEU A 324 -18.23 14.18 -16.05
CA LEU A 324 -19.43 14.13 -15.21
C LEU A 324 -19.72 15.53 -14.67
N TYR A 325 -20.95 16.00 -14.80
CA TYR A 325 -21.34 17.30 -14.23
C TYR A 325 -22.62 17.22 -13.41
N ASP A 326 -22.75 18.16 -12.48
CA ASP A 326 -23.94 18.41 -11.69
C ASP A 326 -24.26 19.92 -11.67
N LEU A 327 -25.54 20.25 -11.54
CA LEU A 327 -26.02 21.65 -11.51
C LEU A 327 -25.97 22.26 -10.09
N GLY A 328 -25.26 21.62 -9.16
CA GLY A 328 -25.21 22.04 -7.77
C GLY A 328 -26.48 21.70 -7.00
N ASP A 329 -26.56 22.23 -5.79
CA ASP A 329 -27.74 22.18 -4.92
C ASP A 329 -27.68 23.36 -3.93
N ILE A 330 -28.65 23.51 -3.03
CA ILE A 330 -28.63 24.54 -1.98
C ILE A 330 -27.31 24.45 -1.19
N GLY A 331 -26.47 25.48 -1.30
CA GLY A 331 -25.16 25.54 -0.66
C GLY A 331 -24.04 24.74 -1.34
N LYS A 332 -24.29 24.13 -2.52
CA LYS A 332 -23.30 23.40 -3.31
C LYS A 332 -23.19 24.03 -4.71
N GLU A 333 -21.99 24.50 -5.05
CA GLU A 333 -21.69 25.04 -6.38
C GLU A 333 -21.82 23.96 -7.46
N ALA A 334 -22.33 24.33 -8.64
CA ALA A 334 -22.36 23.47 -9.81
C ALA A 334 -20.93 23.12 -10.28
N MET A 335 -20.71 21.87 -10.67
CA MET A 335 -19.36 21.35 -10.86
C MET A 335 -19.27 20.43 -12.06
N VAL A 336 -18.16 20.52 -12.78
CA VAL A 336 -17.75 19.57 -13.83
C VAL A 336 -16.53 18.80 -13.33
N ARG A 337 -16.52 17.49 -13.53
CA ARG A 337 -15.42 16.59 -13.18
C ARG A 337 -14.93 15.94 -14.45
N VAL A 338 -13.66 16.15 -14.77
CA VAL A 338 -12.99 15.58 -15.94
C VAL A 338 -12.12 14.42 -15.48
N PHE A 339 -12.29 13.25 -16.10
CA PHE A 339 -11.57 12.03 -15.76
C PHE A 339 -10.53 11.67 -16.82
N GLY A 340 -9.46 11.01 -16.40
CA GLY A 340 -8.41 10.56 -17.31
C GLY A 340 -7.53 9.48 -16.71
N LYS A 341 -6.72 8.89 -17.58
CA LYS A 341 -5.76 7.84 -17.19
C LYS A 341 -4.58 8.40 -16.42
N THR A 342 -4.16 9.62 -16.76
CA THR A 342 -3.06 10.36 -16.12
C THR A 342 -3.46 11.83 -15.89
N PRO A 343 -2.72 12.58 -15.05
CA PRO A 343 -2.88 14.03 -14.90
C PRO A 343 -2.79 14.77 -16.22
N GLU A 344 -1.86 14.37 -17.08
CA GLU A 344 -1.65 14.98 -18.40
C GLU A 344 -2.85 14.73 -19.33
N ASP A 345 -3.43 13.52 -19.34
CA ASP A 345 -4.67 13.23 -20.09
C ASP A 345 -5.83 14.13 -19.64
N VAL A 346 -6.00 14.33 -18.32
CA VAL A 346 -7.00 15.27 -17.78
C VAL A 346 -6.69 16.71 -18.19
N ALA A 347 -5.43 17.14 -18.09
CA ALA A 347 -5.01 18.48 -18.47
C ALA A 347 -5.23 18.74 -19.97
N GLU A 348 -4.84 17.81 -20.84
CA GLU A 348 -5.06 17.90 -22.28
C GLU A 348 -6.54 18.01 -22.64
N LYS A 349 -7.41 17.25 -21.95
CA LYS A 349 -8.86 17.37 -22.16
C LYS A 349 -9.35 18.77 -21.83
N ILE A 350 -8.93 19.33 -20.69
CA ILE A 350 -9.32 20.67 -20.23
C ILE A 350 -8.77 21.75 -21.18
N ILE A 351 -7.52 21.63 -21.62
CA ILE A 351 -6.89 22.57 -22.55
C ILE A 351 -7.62 22.59 -23.89
N LYS A 352 -8.00 21.42 -24.43
CA LYS A 352 -8.80 21.34 -25.67
C LYS A 352 -10.16 22.04 -25.51
N ILE A 353 -10.81 21.88 -24.35
CA ILE A 353 -12.07 22.58 -24.05
C ILE A 353 -11.82 24.09 -23.99
N HIS A 354 -10.77 24.53 -23.30
CA HIS A 354 -10.43 25.94 -23.17
C HIS A 354 -10.16 26.61 -24.52
N ARG A 355 -9.29 26.03 -25.35
CA ARG A 355 -8.96 26.55 -26.68
C ARG A 355 -10.18 26.64 -27.59
N LEU A 356 -11.06 25.63 -27.56
CA LEU A 356 -12.30 25.67 -28.34
C LEU A 356 -13.23 26.82 -27.92
N LEU A 357 -13.22 27.21 -26.65
CA LEU A 357 -14.02 28.36 -26.17
C LEU A 357 -13.37 29.71 -26.51
N GLU A 358 -12.03 29.79 -26.53
CA GLU A 358 -11.31 30.99 -26.96
C GLU A 358 -11.49 31.27 -28.47
N GLU A 359 -11.56 30.23 -29.31
CA GLU A 359 -11.80 30.39 -30.77
C GLU A 359 -13.22 30.88 -31.11
N VAL A 360 -14.17 30.78 -30.17
CA VAL A 360 -15.58 31.14 -30.37
C VAL A 360 -15.90 32.55 -29.80
N GLN A 361 -14.98 33.15 -29.04
CA GLN A 361 -15.06 34.51 -28.52
C GLN A 361 -14.38 35.51 -29.46
#